data_AF-A0A4R5EJ51-F1
#
_entry.id   AF-A0A4R5EJ51-F1
#
_cell.length_a   1.000
_cell.length_b   1.000
_cell.length_c   1.000
_cell.angle_alpha   90.00
_cell.angle_beta   90.00
_cell.angle_gamma   90.00
#
_symmetry.space_group_name_H-M   'P 1'
#
loop_
_entity.id
_entity.type
_entity.pdbx_description
1 polymer ?
#
loop_
_entity_poly.entity_id
_entity_poly.type
_entity_poly.pdbx_seq_one_letter_code
_entity_poly.pdbx_strand_id
1 'polypeptide(L)'
;MGAPLKARFALARAALDGRSQAFSYGAPLPADDEWIGLFPVERAERVRGGVRFAIDGAGFFGTAGFAWSPEGEPPEPEGEDLYEHWQGPWYLWSESD
;
A
#
# COMPACT_ATOMS: atom_id res chain seq x y z
N MET A 1 13.88 2.91 -7.15
CA MET A 1 12.53 2.56 -7.67
C MET A 1 12.41 2.85 -9.16
N GLY A 2 12.00 1.87 -9.97
CA GLY A 2 12.02 1.94 -11.45
C GLY A 2 10.84 2.70 -12.09
N ALA A 3 11.08 3.33 -13.25
CA ALA A 3 10.06 4.03 -14.04
C ALA A 3 8.75 3.25 -14.29
N PRO A 4 8.75 1.90 -14.45
CA PRO A 4 7.52 1.14 -14.63
C PRO A 4 6.56 1.17 -13.43
N LEU A 5 7.07 1.15 -12.19
CA LEU A 5 6.24 1.19 -10.98
C LEU A 5 5.54 2.55 -10.85
N LYS A 6 6.28 3.64 -11.09
CA LYS A 6 5.75 5.00 -11.02
C LYS A 6 4.69 5.26 -12.09
N ALA A 7 4.87 4.74 -13.30
CA ALA A 7 3.88 4.85 -14.36
C ALA A 7 2.60 4.06 -14.04
N ARG A 8 2.73 2.81 -13.58
CA ARG A 8 1.58 2.00 -13.14
C ARG A 8 0.82 2.66 -12.00
N PHE A 9 1.54 3.18 -11.00
CA PHE A 9 0.94 3.90 -9.89
C PHE A 9 0.18 5.15 -10.35
N ALA A 10 0.78 5.95 -11.23
CA ALA A 10 0.11 7.14 -11.77
C ALA A 10 -1.18 6.78 -12.54
N LEU A 11 -1.17 5.70 -13.33
CA LEU A 11 -2.36 5.23 -14.04
C LEU A 11 -3.44 4.66 -13.11
N ALA A 12 -3.03 4.00 -12.02
CA ALA A 12 -3.94 3.42 -11.04
C ALA A 12 -4.40 4.41 -9.94
N ARG A 13 -3.88 5.64 -9.94
CA ARG A 13 -3.97 6.58 -8.81
C ARG A 13 -5.38 6.80 -8.29
N ALA A 14 -6.35 7.01 -9.18
CA ALA A 14 -7.73 7.28 -8.78
C ALA A 14 -8.39 6.06 -8.10
N ALA A 15 -8.12 4.85 -8.60
CA ALA A 15 -8.64 3.61 -8.02
C ALA A 15 -7.99 3.34 -6.66
N LEU A 16 -6.68 3.55 -6.56
CA LEU A 16 -5.91 3.44 -5.34
C LEU A 16 -6.43 4.39 -4.25
N ASP A 17 -6.55 5.69 -4.57
CA ASP A 17 -7.03 6.70 -3.61
C ASP A 17 -8.44 6.37 -3.10
N GLY A 18 -9.37 6.08 -4.02
CA GLY A 18 -10.77 5.81 -3.66
C GLY A 18 -10.94 4.55 -2.82
N ARG A 19 -10.24 3.47 -3.16
CA ARG A 19 -10.30 2.21 -2.40
C ARG A 19 -9.64 2.34 -1.03
N SER A 20 -8.44 2.93 -0.96
CA SER A 20 -7.76 3.12 0.32
C SER A 20 -8.55 4.00 1.28
N GLN A 21 -9.15 5.08 0.77
CA GLN A 21 -10.05 5.91 1.56
C GLN A 21 -11.26 5.12 2.08
N ALA A 22 -11.91 4.32 1.22
CA ALA A 22 -13.04 3.48 1.63
C ALA A 22 -12.64 2.46 2.71
N PHE A 23 -11.48 1.81 2.57
CA PHE A 23 -10.99 0.85 3.55
C PHE A 23 -10.69 1.48 4.91
N SER A 24 -10.10 2.68 4.91
CA SER A 24 -9.85 3.46 6.11
C SER A 24 -11.15 3.83 6.83
N TYR A 25 -12.25 4.07 6.10
CA TYR A 25 -13.59 4.29 6.66
C TYR A 25 -14.39 3.00 6.94
N GLY A 26 -13.74 1.84 6.93
CA GLY A 26 -14.34 0.58 7.38
C GLY A 26 -14.98 -0.28 6.28
N ALA A 27 -14.87 0.10 4.99
CA ALA A 27 -15.24 -0.82 3.91
C ALA A 27 -14.38 -2.09 3.98
N PRO A 28 -14.90 -3.27 3.61
CA PRO A 28 -14.14 -4.51 3.59
C PRO A 28 -12.83 -4.35 2.82
N LEU A 29 -11.74 -4.89 3.38
CA LEU A 29 -10.45 -4.97 2.69
C LEU A 29 -10.58 -5.87 1.44
N PRO A 30 -9.76 -5.66 0.41
CA PRO A 30 -9.75 -6.53 -0.76
C PRO A 30 -9.46 -7.97 -0.33
N ALA A 31 -10.06 -8.93 -1.03
CA ALA A 31 -9.65 -10.33 -0.87
C ALA A 31 -8.23 -10.52 -1.43
N ASP A 32 -7.55 -11.57 -0.97
CA ASP A 32 -6.29 -12.01 -1.56
C ASP A 32 -6.50 -12.25 -3.08
N ASP A 33 -5.52 -11.85 -3.88
CA ASP A 33 -5.54 -11.82 -5.36
C ASP A 33 -6.54 -10.84 -6.00
N GLU A 34 -7.26 -10.01 -5.22
CA GLU A 34 -8.08 -8.93 -5.78
C GLU A 34 -7.20 -7.78 -6.29
N TRP A 35 -7.64 -7.13 -7.37
CA TRP A 35 -6.90 -6.05 -7.99
C TRP A 35 -7.39 -4.68 -7.53
N ILE A 36 -6.45 -3.81 -7.16
CA ILE A 36 -6.71 -2.38 -7.02
C ILE A 36 -6.05 -1.64 -8.17
N GLY A 37 -6.85 -1.29 -9.17
CA GLY A 37 -6.36 -0.65 -10.40
C GLY A 37 -5.46 -1.60 -11.18
N LEU A 38 -4.14 -1.36 -11.16
CA LEU A 38 -3.13 -2.15 -11.89
C LEU A 38 -2.27 -3.02 -10.97
N PHE A 39 -2.64 -3.13 -9.69
CA PHE A 39 -1.88 -3.88 -8.70
C PHE A 39 -2.71 -5.06 -8.19
N PRO A 40 -2.25 -6.31 -8.39
CA PRO A 40 -2.75 -7.46 -7.64
C PRO A 40 -2.37 -7.28 -6.17
N VAL A 41 -3.33 -7.49 -5.27
CA VAL A 41 -3.13 -7.39 -3.82
C VAL A 41 -3.00 -8.80 -3.25
N GLU A 42 -1.87 -9.09 -2.62
CA GLU A 42 -1.67 -10.37 -1.93
C GLU A 42 -2.23 -10.34 -0.51
N ARG A 43 -2.12 -9.18 0.14
CA ARG A 43 -2.54 -8.98 1.51
C ARG A 43 -2.88 -7.53 1.74
N ALA A 44 -3.93 -7.25 2.50
CA ALA A 44 -4.28 -5.91 2.91
C ALA A 44 -4.58 -5.86 4.41
N GLU A 45 -4.17 -4.78 5.05
CA GLU A 45 -4.28 -4.59 6.49
C GLU A 45 -4.66 -3.13 6.79
N ARG A 46 -5.55 -2.94 7.78
CA ARG A 46 -5.75 -1.61 8.34
C ARG A 46 -4.63 -1.33 9.33
N VAL A 47 -4.02 -0.17 9.20
CA VAL A 47 -3.02 0.35 10.13
C VAL A 47 -3.60 1.59 10.82
N ARG A 48 -2.99 2.00 11.92
CA ARG A 48 -3.41 3.22 12.60
C ARG A 48 -3.28 4.41 11.64
N GLY A 49 -4.40 5.10 11.38
CA GLY A 49 -4.44 6.25 10.49
C GLY A 49 -4.50 5.92 8.99
N GLY A 50 -4.57 4.64 8.60
CA GLY A 50 -4.48 4.29 7.19
C GLY A 50 -4.75 2.83 6.83
N VAL A 51 -4.26 2.45 5.65
CA VAL A 51 -4.33 1.07 5.14
C VAL A 51 -3.04 0.77 4.39
N ARG A 52 -2.54 -0.45 4.50
CA ARG A 52 -1.44 -0.95 3.68
C ARG A 52 -1.84 -2.20 2.94
N PHE A 53 -1.22 -2.42 1.80
CA PHE A 53 -1.38 -3.64 1.03
C PHE A 53 -0.06 -4.07 0.39
N ALA A 54 0.18 -5.37 0.40
CA ALA A 54 1.27 -6.04 -0.29
C ALA A 54 0.85 -6.27 -1.74
N ILE A 55 1.78 -6.11 -2.67
CA ILE A 55 1.55 -6.32 -4.09
C ILE A 55 2.38 -7.49 -4.60
N ASP A 56 1.76 -8.35 -5.41
CA ASP A 56 2.45 -9.50 -6.03
C ASP A 56 3.58 -9.02 -6.95
N GLY A 57 4.69 -9.76 -6.93
CA GLY A 57 5.86 -9.49 -7.74
C GLY A 57 6.76 -8.36 -7.22
N ALA A 58 6.62 -7.93 -5.97
CA ALA A 58 7.52 -6.95 -5.35
C ALA A 58 8.99 -7.44 -5.26
N GLY A 59 9.22 -8.76 -5.23
CA GLY A 59 10.50 -9.42 -5.52
C GLY A 59 11.64 -9.26 -4.48
N PHE A 60 12.35 -10.36 -4.23
CA PHE A 60 13.62 -10.58 -3.51
C PHE A 60 13.80 -10.05 -2.06
N PHE A 61 13.02 -9.08 -1.59
CA PHE A 61 13.20 -8.41 -0.28
C PHE A 61 12.08 -8.69 0.74
N GLY A 62 11.29 -9.76 0.56
CA GLY A 62 10.15 -10.07 1.44
C GLY A 62 8.85 -9.38 1.03
N THR A 63 7.88 -9.31 1.95
CA THR A 63 6.56 -8.70 1.71
C THR A 63 6.71 -7.19 1.57
N ALA A 64 6.25 -6.62 0.45
CA ALA A 64 6.31 -5.18 0.22
C ALA A 64 5.12 -4.67 -0.61
N GLY A 65 4.84 -3.37 -0.52
CA GLY A 65 3.79 -2.74 -1.32
C GLY A 65 3.57 -1.28 -1.00
N PHE A 66 2.30 -0.87 -0.95
CA PHE A 66 1.90 0.51 -0.73
C PHE A 66 1.13 0.69 0.56
N ALA A 67 1.38 1.80 1.24
CA ALA A 67 0.63 2.26 2.38
C ALA A 67 0.02 3.63 2.07
N TRP A 68 -1.27 3.76 2.38
CA TRP A 68 -2.01 5.02 2.32
C TRP A 68 -2.25 5.51 3.74
N SER A 69 -1.71 6.69 4.04
CA SER A 69 -1.82 7.33 5.35
C SER A 69 -1.87 8.85 5.17
N PRO A 70 -3.06 9.47 5.25
CA PRO A 70 -3.23 10.90 5.06
C PRO A 70 -2.74 11.75 6.23
N GLU A 71 -2.57 11.16 7.42
CA GLU A 71 -2.12 11.86 8.63
C GLU A 71 -0.59 11.89 8.79
N GLY A 72 0.15 11.33 7.83
CA GLY A 72 1.62 11.22 7.86
C GLY A 72 2.07 9.76 7.86
N GLU A 73 3.34 9.53 8.17
CA GLU A 73 3.89 8.17 8.23
C GLU A 73 3.09 7.32 9.22
N PRO A 74 2.60 6.12 8.83
CA PRO A 74 1.92 5.23 9.76
C PRO A 74 2.79 4.98 10.99
N PRO A 75 2.27 5.15 12.22
CA PRO A 75 3.05 4.80 13.41
C PRO A 75 3.26 3.28 13.40
N GLU A 76 4.53 2.86 13.55
CA GLU A 76 4.97 1.46 13.51
C GLU A 76 4.00 0.54 14.26
N PRO A 77 3.17 -0.26 13.56
CA PRO A 77 2.27 -1.18 14.21
C PRO A 77 3.10 -2.42 14.58
N GLU A 78 3.77 -2.38 15.74
CA GLU A 78 4.46 -3.52 16.35
C GLU A 78 5.49 -4.22 15.42
N GLY A 79 6.49 -3.49 14.94
CA GLY A 79 7.58 -4.06 14.14
C GLY A 79 8.53 -2.99 13.58
N GLU A 80 9.67 -3.41 13.04
CA GLU A 80 10.65 -2.53 12.37
C GLU A 80 10.29 -2.26 10.90
N ASP A 81 9.02 -2.32 10.51
CA ASP A 81 8.59 -2.16 9.12
C ASP A 81 9.03 -0.80 8.54
N LEU A 82 9.64 -0.83 7.36
CA LEU A 82 10.21 0.36 6.75
C LEU A 82 9.17 1.07 5.88
N TYR A 83 9.04 2.38 6.05
CA TYR A 83 8.20 3.23 5.22
C TYR A 83 9.03 4.28 4.47
N GLU A 84 8.93 4.30 3.13
CA GLU A 84 9.53 5.33 2.28
C GLU A 84 8.44 6.20 1.68
N HIS A 85 8.51 7.53 1.85
CA HIS A 85 7.52 8.42 1.25
C HIS A 85 7.55 8.34 -0.28
N TRP A 86 6.38 8.19 -0.89
CA TRP A 86 6.24 8.05 -2.35
C TRP A 86 5.60 9.27 -3.01
N GLN A 87 4.33 9.56 -2.68
CA GLN A 87 3.60 10.68 -3.26
C GLN A 87 2.30 11.01 -2.51
N GLY A 88 2.19 12.24 -1.99
CA GLY A 88 1.01 12.67 -1.25
C GLY A 88 0.83 11.79 -0.01
N PRO A 89 -0.36 11.20 0.24
CA PRO A 89 -0.60 10.30 1.37
C PRO A 89 -0.03 8.89 1.17
N TRP A 90 0.82 8.66 0.16
CA TRP A 90 1.32 7.33 -0.17
C TRP A 90 2.77 7.14 0.22
N TYR A 91 3.01 5.96 0.78
CA TYR A 91 4.30 5.42 1.16
C TYR A 91 4.49 4.07 0.48
N LEU A 92 5.74 3.73 0.21
CA LEU A 92 6.15 2.35 0.01
C LEU A 92 6.39 1.75 1.38
N TRP A 93 6.04 0.48 1.56
CA TRP A 93 6.36 -0.24 2.78
C TRP A 93 6.95 -1.60 2.47
N SER A 94 7.80 -2.10 3.37
CA SER A 94 8.32 -3.47 3.37
C SER A 94 8.40 -3.99 4.79
N GLU A 95 8.14 -5.28 4.97
CA GLU A 95 8.46 -5.96 6.23
C GLU A 95 9.96 -5.89 6.49
N SER A 96 10.34 -5.65 7.74
CA SER A 96 11.71 -5.91 8.20
C SER A 96 11.79 -7.37 8.67
N ASP A 97 12.87 -8.04 8.27
CA ASP A 97 13.19 -9.44 8.61
C ASP A 97 13.50 -9.61 10.12
#